data_AF-A0A5D3WL58-F1
#
_entry.id   AF-A0A5D3WL58-F1
#
_cell.length_a   1.000
_cell.length_b   1.000
_cell.length_c   1.000
_cell.angle_alpha   90.00
_cell.angle_beta   90.00
_cell.angle_gamma   90.00
#
_symmetry.space_group_name_H-M   'P 1'
#
loop_
_entity.id
_entity.type
_entity.pdbx_description
1 polymer ?
#
loop_
_entity_poly.entity_id
_entity_poly.type
_entity_poly.pdbx_seq_one_letter_code
_entity_poly.pdbx_strand_id
1 'polypeptide(L)'
;MLGIGIPLYICASASTPIAAALVLKGLSPGAALVFLLAGPATNAATLTVLGRQLGRAATLRYLLSIAVCSLLFGWLVNRLYAAAGINIIDWLAPTETASSSPLAIASALLLLALIGWNLRPKRGCKKDS
;
A
#
# COMPACT_ATOMS: atom_id res chain seq x y z
N MET A 1 4.38 24.33 0.35
CA MET A 1 3.74 23.35 1.26
C MET A 1 3.36 22.06 0.52
N LEU A 2 2.54 22.10 -0.55
CA LEU A 2 2.25 20.89 -1.36
C LEU A 2 3.49 20.26 -2.03
N GLY A 3 4.40 21.07 -2.59
CA GLY A 3 5.58 20.57 -3.33
C GLY A 3 6.58 19.76 -2.49
N ILE A 4 6.62 19.95 -1.17
CA ILE A 4 7.45 19.16 -0.25
C ILE A 4 6.68 17.92 0.23
N GLY A 5 5.35 18.02 0.32
CA GLY A 5 4.47 16.92 0.75
C GLY A 5 4.33 15.78 -0.27
N ILE A 6 4.45 16.08 -1.57
CA ILE A 6 4.34 15.07 -2.64
C ILE A 6 5.40 13.95 -2.52
N PRO A 7 6.70 14.24 -2.40
CA PRO A 7 7.71 13.20 -2.17
C PRO A 7 7.62 12.55 -0.78
N LEU A 8 6.95 13.20 0.17
CA LEU A 8 6.65 12.68 1.51
C LEU A 8 5.45 11.71 1.53
N TYR A 9 4.57 11.75 0.53
CA TYR A 9 3.34 10.96 0.46
C TYR A 9 3.59 9.52 -0.04
N ILE A 10 4.64 8.87 0.45
CA ILE A 10 4.70 7.41 0.50
C ILE A 10 4.10 7.03 1.85
N CYS A 11 2.78 6.88 1.87
CA CYS A 11 2.08 6.23 2.97
C CYS A 11 1.96 4.74 2.63
N ALA A 12 1.91 3.88 3.66
CA ALA A 12 1.80 2.43 3.50
C ALA A 12 0.71 2.02 2.47
N SER A 13 -0.33 2.83 2.32
CA SER A 13 -1.39 2.68 1.32
C SER A 13 -0.88 2.57 -0.13
N ALA A 14 0.20 3.27 -0.50
CA ALA A 14 0.81 3.19 -1.82
C ALA A 14 1.69 1.93 -1.98
N SER A 15 2.29 1.45 -0.89
CA SER A 15 3.11 0.23 -0.92
C SER A 15 2.28 -1.06 -0.83
N THR A 16 1.06 -1.03 -0.30
CA THR A 16 0.13 -2.17 -0.25
C THR A 16 -0.18 -2.78 -1.63
N PRO A 17 -0.63 -2.03 -2.66
CA PRO A 17 -0.92 -2.62 -3.97
C PRO A 17 0.33 -3.15 -4.67
N ILE A 18 1.48 -2.50 -4.46
CA ILE A 18 2.77 -2.95 -5.00
C ILE A 18 3.18 -4.27 -4.35
N ALA A 19 3.06 -4.37 -3.02
CA ALA A 19 3.34 -5.59 -2.27
C ALA A 19 2.43 -6.74 -2.73
N ALA A 20 1.13 -6.48 -2.90
CA ALA A 20 0.19 -7.48 -3.40
C ALA A 20 0.56 -7.96 -4.82
N ALA A 21 0.90 -7.05 -5.73
CA ALA A 21 1.35 -7.40 -7.08
C ALA A 21 2.66 -8.21 -7.09
N LEU A 22 3.56 -7.94 -6.16
CA LEU A 22 4.82 -8.69 -6.02
C LEU A 22 4.58 -10.10 -5.45
N VAL A 23 3.68 -10.25 -4.47
CA VAL A 23 3.29 -11.56 -3.94
C VAL A 23 2.61 -12.41 -5.02
N LEU A 24 1.75 -11.83 -5.87
CA LEU A 24 1.18 -12.51 -7.05
C LEU A 24 2.25 -13.00 -8.04
N LYS A 25 3.39 -12.29 -8.11
CA LYS A 25 4.56 -12.71 -8.91
C LYS A 25 5.41 -13.80 -8.24
N GLY A 26 5.02 -14.30 -7.07
CA GLY A 26 5.75 -15.33 -6.33
C GLY A 26 6.79 -14.79 -5.35
N LEU A 27 6.74 -13.51 -5.00
CA LEU A 27 7.54 -12.97 -3.90
C LEU A 27 7.09 -13.62 -2.57
N SER A 28 8.05 -13.98 -1.71
CA SER A 28 7.73 -14.54 -0.39
C SER A 28 6.96 -13.52 0.48
N PRO A 29 6.09 -13.98 1.39
CA PRO A 29 5.26 -13.09 2.20
C PRO A 29 6.12 -12.29 3.18
N GLY A 30 7.23 -12.88 3.66
CA GLY A 30 8.23 -12.19 4.46
C GLY A 30 8.90 -11.06 3.69
N ALA A 31 9.21 -11.23 2.40
CA ALA A 31 9.80 -10.18 1.58
C ALA A 31 8.79 -9.04 1.30
N ALA A 32 7.50 -9.36 1.13
CA ALA A 32 6.44 -8.35 1.02
C ALA A 32 6.31 -7.52 2.29
N LEU A 33 6.41 -8.17 3.46
CA LEU A 33 6.40 -7.52 4.78
C LEU A 33 7.62 -6.60 4.96
N VAL A 34 8.81 -7.07 4.58
CA VAL A 34 10.03 -6.24 4.58
C VAL A 34 9.87 -5.01 3.70
N PHE A 35 9.31 -5.16 2.49
CA PHE A 35 9.05 -4.04 1.59
C PHE A 35 8.05 -3.03 2.18
N LEU A 36 6.97 -3.52 2.79
CA LEU A 36 5.96 -2.69 3.47
C LEU A 36 6.52 -1.93 4.67
N LEU A 37 7.46 -2.52 5.43
CA LEU A 37 8.13 -1.86 6.56
C LEU A 37 9.17 -0.86 6.08
N ALA A 38 10.00 -1.23 5.11
CA ALA A 38 11.09 -0.40 4.63
C ALA A 38 10.57 0.83 3.88
N GLY A 39 9.55 0.69 3.03
CA GLY A 39 9.07 1.78 2.15
C GLY A 39 8.72 3.09 2.88
N PRO A 40 7.83 3.08 3.88
CA PRO A 40 7.50 4.26 4.67
C PRO A 40 8.64 4.68 5.61
N ALA A 41 9.40 3.72 6.14
CA ALA A 41 10.47 4.00 7.10
C ALA A 41 11.67 4.72 6.44
N THR A 42 11.93 4.49 5.15
CA THR A 42 13.01 5.13 4.39
C THR A 42 12.55 6.33 3.58
N ASN A 43 11.59 7.10 4.09
CA ASN A 43 11.15 8.30 3.41
C ASN A 43 12.31 9.30 3.25
N ALA A 44 12.52 9.79 2.02
CA ALA A 44 13.61 10.70 1.67
C ALA A 44 13.63 11.97 2.54
N ALA A 45 12.47 12.48 2.94
CA ALA A 45 12.39 13.63 3.84
C ALA A 45 12.87 13.29 5.25
N THR A 46 12.45 12.15 5.80
CA THR A 46 12.90 11.68 7.13
C THR A 46 14.42 11.49 7.13
N LEU A 47 14.98 10.84 6.10
CA LEU A 47 16.43 10.65 5.99
C LEU A 47 17.19 11.98 5.82
N THR A 48 16.62 12.94 5.08
CA THR A 48 17.22 14.27 4.89
C THR A 48 17.22 15.07 6.19
N VAL A 49 16.11 15.06 6.94
CA VAL A 49 16.01 15.74 8.25
C VAL A 49 16.95 15.08 9.25
N LEU A 50 16.93 13.74 9.34
CA LEU A 50 17.78 12.99 10.26
C LEU A 50 19.27 13.18 9.95
N GLY A 51 19.64 13.21 8.67
CA GLY A 51 21.01 13.47 8.23
C GLY A 51 21.50 14.88 8.56
N ARG A 52 20.61 15.87 8.58
CA ARG A 52 20.94 17.26 8.94
C ARG A 52 20.98 17.48 10.45
N GLN A 53 20.10 16.83 11.22
CA GLN A 53 20.02 17.02 12.68
C GLN A 53 20.93 16.08 13.49
N LEU A 54 21.00 14.80 13.14
CA LEU A 54 21.77 13.79 13.89
C LEU A 54 23.10 13.41 13.22
N GLY A 55 23.31 13.84 11.97
CA GLY A 55 24.52 13.55 11.20
C GLY A 55 24.50 12.17 10.51
N ARG A 56 25.35 12.01 9.48
CA ARG A 56 25.39 10.82 8.60
C ARG A 56 25.57 9.49 9.35
N ALA A 57 26.40 9.47 10.40
CA ALA A 57 26.68 8.27 11.17
C ALA A 57 25.46 7.76 11.97
N ALA A 58 24.58 8.66 12.43
CA ALA A 58 23.35 8.28 13.11
C ALA A 58 22.29 7.79 12.12
N THR A 59 22.15 8.45 10.97
CA THR A 59 21.25 8.02 9.89
C THR A 59 21.61 6.62 9.39
N LEU A 60 22.89 6.31 9.23
CA LEU A 60 23.33 4.99 8.80
C LEU A 60 22.98 3.90 9.82
N ARG A 61 23.18 4.15 11.11
CA ARG A 61 22.81 3.22 12.20
C ARG A 61 21.30 2.99 12.26
N TYR A 62 20.51 4.05 12.06
CA TYR A 62 19.05 3.95 11.98
C TYR A 62 18.62 3.04 10.82
N LEU A 63 19.19 3.26 9.62
CA LEU A 63 18.87 2.48 8.44
C LEU A 63 19.27 1.00 8.60
N LEU A 64 20.46 0.76 9.17
CA LEU A 64 20.93 -0.59 9.52
C LEU A 64 20.00 -1.29 10.51
N SER A 65 19.57 -0.58 11.57
CA SER A 65 18.63 -1.13 12.56
C SER A 65 17.32 -1.57 11.92
N ILE A 66 16.73 -0.73 11.07
CA ILE A 66 15.48 -1.07 10.37
C ILE A 66 15.68 -2.23 9.40
N ALA A 67 16.79 -2.23 8.66
CA ALA A 67 17.10 -3.32 7.74
C ALA A 67 17.22 -4.66 8.46
N VAL A 68 17.98 -4.70 9.56
CA VAL A 68 18.17 -5.91 10.38
C VAL A 68 16.84 -6.36 10.99
N CYS A 69 16.09 -5.47 11.64
CA CYS A 69 14.79 -5.81 12.24
C CYS A 69 13.82 -6.33 11.17
N SER A 70 13.72 -5.67 10.02
CA SER A 70 12.82 -6.08 8.94
C SER A 70 13.22 -7.44 8.39
N LEU A 71 14.50 -7.68 8.14
CA LEU A 71 15.01 -8.97 7.67
C LEU A 71 14.74 -10.10 8.67
N LEU A 72 14.95 -9.85 9.97
CA LEU A 72 14.65 -10.81 11.03
C LEU A 72 13.16 -11.16 11.06
N PHE A 73 12.28 -10.15 11.01
CA PHE A 73 10.84 -10.38 10.95
C PHE A 73 10.41 -11.09 9.66
N GLY A 74 10.96 -10.70 8.50
CA GLY A 74 10.68 -11.35 7.23
C GLY A 74 11.10 -12.82 7.23
N TRP A 75 12.27 -13.12 7.80
CA TRP A 75 12.75 -14.49 7.97
C TRP A 75 11.87 -15.29 8.93
N LEU A 76 11.48 -14.69 10.06
CA LEU A 76 10.59 -15.30 11.04
C LEU A 76 9.21 -15.61 10.45
N VAL A 77 8.64 -14.67 9.69
CA VAL A 77 7.37 -14.84 8.97
C VAL A 77 7.48 -15.94 7.93
N ASN A 78 8.59 -16.01 7.19
CA ASN A 78 8.83 -17.08 6.23
C ASN A 78 8.90 -18.45 6.92
N ARG A 79 9.54 -18.52 8.10
CA ARG A 79 9.59 -19.73 8.94
C ARG A 79 8.22 -20.12 9.48
N LEU A 80 7.44 -19.17 9.97
CA LEU A 80 6.06 -19.39 10.45
C LEU A 80 5.16 -19.90 9.32
N TYR A 81 5.24 -19.28 8.13
CA TYR A 81 4.48 -19.73 6.97
C TYR A 81 4.89 -21.11 6.49
N ALA A 82 6.20 -21.40 6.45
CA ALA A 82 6.71 -22.73 6.11
C ALA A 82 6.27 -23.80 7.12
N ALA A 83 6.19 -23.47 8.42
CA ALA A 83 5.71 -24.37 9.47
C ALA A 83 4.19 -24.55 9.45
N ALA A 84 3.43 -23.53 9.05
CA ALA A 84 1.98 -23.58 8.95
C ALA A 84 1.46 -24.22 7.66
N GLY A 85 2.31 -24.43 6.64
CA GLY A 85 1.93 -25.04 5.36
C GLY A 85 0.92 -24.21 4.54
N ILE A 86 0.78 -22.92 4.84
CA ILE A 86 -0.23 -22.03 4.23
C ILE A 86 0.34 -21.48 2.92
N ASN A 87 -0.28 -21.84 1.79
CA ASN A 87 0.02 -21.22 0.50
C ASN A 87 -0.56 -19.80 0.49
N ILE A 88 0.30 -18.78 0.38
CA ILE A 88 -0.12 -17.35 0.38
C ILE A 88 -1.06 -17.04 -0.80
N ILE A 89 -1.01 -17.88 -1.83
CA ILE A 89 -1.83 -17.82 -3.04
C ILE A 89 -3.32 -18.04 -2.70
N ASP A 90 -3.66 -18.73 -1.61
CA ASP A 90 -5.07 -18.95 -1.21
C ASP A 90 -5.73 -17.68 -0.64
N TRP A 91 -4.95 -16.78 -0.04
CA TRP A 91 -5.43 -15.50 0.48
C TRP A 91 -5.41 -14.39 -0.57
N LEU A 92 -4.49 -14.48 -1.54
CA LEU A 92 -4.38 -13.55 -2.66
C LEU A 92 -5.10 -14.00 -3.91
N ALA A 93 -5.67 -15.21 -3.92
CA ALA A 93 -6.76 -15.55 -4.81
C ALA A 93 -7.68 -14.34 -4.71
N PRO A 94 -7.83 -13.56 -5.80
CA PRO A 94 -8.90 -12.60 -5.85
C PRO A 94 -10.13 -13.39 -5.40
N THR A 95 -11.05 -12.72 -4.75
CA THR A 95 -12.39 -13.25 -4.58
C THR A 95 -13.02 -13.43 -5.98
N GLU A 96 -12.50 -14.36 -6.78
CA GLU A 96 -13.12 -15.05 -7.90
C GLU A 96 -14.32 -15.85 -7.36
N THR A 97 -14.44 -16.03 -6.03
CA THR A 97 -15.67 -16.46 -5.33
C THR A 97 -16.60 -15.31 -4.90
N ALA A 98 -16.24 -14.04 -5.16
CA ALA A 98 -17.20 -12.93 -5.20
C ALA A 98 -17.82 -12.76 -6.60
N SER A 99 -17.60 -13.72 -7.50
CA SER A 99 -18.29 -13.80 -8.81
C SER A 99 -19.69 -14.44 -8.71
N SER A 100 -20.20 -14.74 -7.51
CA SER A 100 -21.56 -15.26 -7.33
C SER A 100 -22.32 -14.65 -6.15
N SER A 101 -21.91 -13.49 -5.64
CA SER A 101 -22.77 -12.74 -4.71
C SER A 101 -23.48 -11.61 -5.48
N PRO A 102 -24.79 -11.69 -5.70
CA PRO A 102 -25.54 -10.65 -6.44
C PRO A 102 -25.43 -9.26 -5.78
N LEU A 103 -25.04 -9.20 -4.50
CA LEU A 103 -24.76 -7.97 -3.77
C LEU A 103 -23.56 -7.19 -4.32
N ALA A 104 -22.50 -7.85 -4.78
CA ALA A 104 -21.32 -7.16 -5.31
C ALA A 104 -21.67 -6.43 -6.62
N ILE A 105 -22.37 -7.11 -7.52
CA ILE A 105 -22.86 -6.55 -8.79
C ILE A 105 -23.85 -5.40 -8.51
N ALA A 106 -24.77 -5.57 -7.56
CA ALA A 106 -25.71 -4.52 -7.18
C ALA A 106 -25.00 -3.26 -6.65
N SER A 107 -23.98 -3.42 -5.79
CA SER A 107 -23.22 -2.29 -5.25
C SER A 107 -22.37 -1.59 -6.32
N ALA A 108 -21.76 -2.33 -7.25
CA ALA A 108 -21.00 -1.78 -8.37
C ALA A 108 -21.91 -0.99 -9.32
N LEU A 109 -23.08 -1.53 -9.68
CA LEU A 109 -24.06 -0.84 -10.52
C LEU A 109 -24.63 0.40 -9.83
N LEU A 110 -24.92 0.32 -8.53
CA LEU A 110 -25.43 1.45 -7.76
C LEU A 110 -24.39 2.58 -7.69
N LEU A 111 -23.10 2.25 -7.48
CA LEU A 111 -22.02 3.24 -7.53
C LEU A 111 -21.85 3.84 -8.92
N LEU A 112 -21.88 3.04 -9.99
CA LEU A 112 -21.83 3.53 -11.36
C LEU A 112 -23.01 4.45 -11.69
N ALA A 113 -24.22 4.09 -11.24
CA ALA A 113 -25.41 4.91 -11.40
C ALA A 113 -25.31 6.22 -10.61
N LEU A 114 -24.78 6.18 -9.39
CA LEU A 114 -24.62 7.36 -8.53
C LEU A 114 -23.53 8.31 -9.05
N ILE A 115 -22.41 7.77 -9.54
CA ILE A 115 -21.37 8.55 -10.22
C ILE A 115 -21.92 9.15 -11.51
N GLY A 116 -22.65 8.37 -12.31
CA GLY A 116 -23.31 8.85 -13.52
C GLY A 116 -24.37 9.93 -13.24
N TRP A 117 -25.10 9.82 -12.13
CA TRP A 117 -26.05 10.83 -11.65
C TRP A 117 -25.34 12.10 -11.17
N ASN A 118 -24.24 11.96 -10.41
CA ASN A 118 -23.46 13.08 -9.90
C ASN A 118 -22.70 13.83 -11.01
N LEU A 119 -22.27 13.10 -12.04
CA LEU A 119 -21.67 13.66 -13.25
C LEU A 119 -22.70 14.19 -14.24
N ARG A 120 -24.02 14.13 -13.97
CA ARG A 120 -24.99 14.86 -14.78
C ARG A 120 -24.67 16.34 -14.61
N PRO A 121 -24.13 17.02 -15.64
CA PRO A 121 -23.96 18.46 -15.54
C PRO A 121 -25.35 19.03 -15.29
N LYS A 122 -25.50 19.91 -14.29
CA LYS A 122 -26.68 20.75 -14.16
C LYS A 122 -26.81 21.54 -15.47
N ARG A 123 -27.50 20.97 -16.46
CA ARG A 123 -27.93 21.65 -17.67
C ARG A 123 -28.88 22.74 -17.19
N GLY A 124 -28.41 23.98 -17.30
CA GLY A 124 -28.99 25.14 -16.63
C GLY A 124 -30.27 25.68 -17.23
N CYS A 125 -30.81 26.69 -16.54
CA CYS A 125 -31.46 27.92 -17.02
C CYS A 125 -32.09 28.58 -15.77
N LYS A 126 -32.04 29.90 -15.55
CA LYS A 126 -32.43 31.01 -16.44
C LYS A 126 -31.91 32.32 -15.80
N LYS A 127 -31.01 33.08 -16.43
CA LYS A 127 -31.24 34.34 -17.15
C LYS A 127 -32.26 35.27 -16.45
N ASP A 128 -31.71 36.12 -15.59
CA ASP A 128 -32.29 37.33 -15.02
C ASP A 128 -31.95 38.53 -15.92
N SER A 129 -32.97 39.06 -16.59
CA SER A 129 -33.03 40.44 -17.08
C SER A 129 -34.47 40.86 -17.20
#